data_AF-A0A9D6RUZ7-F1
#
_entry.id   AF-A0A9D6RUZ7-F1
#
_cell.length_a   1.000
_cell.length_b   1.000
_cell.length_c   1.000
_cell.angle_alpha   90.00
_cell.angle_beta   90.00
_cell.angle_gamma   90.00
#
_symmetry.space_group_name_H-M   'P 1'
#
loop_
_entity.id
_entity.type
_entity.pdbx_description
1 polymer ?
#
loop_
_entity_poly.entity_id
_entity_poly.type
_entity_poly.pdbx_seq_one_letter_code
_entity_poly.pdbx_strand_id
1 'polypeptide(L)'
;RKIAALAELKHKQFSPHTWGNGLGLLANLHLAASVPNCTYIEYPYHPPSVVPEAYYGFLATPLTVDRDGYLPLPQGPGLGVELDRKALQQYRVE
;
A
#
# COMPACT_ATOMS: atom_id res chain seq x y z
N ARG A 1 4.96 9.38 -9.61
CA ARG A 1 4.97 10.87 -9.54
C ARG A 1 4.67 11.56 -10.88
N LYS A 2 5.34 11.24 -12.00
CA LYS A 2 5.11 11.93 -13.30
C LYS A 2 3.63 11.99 -13.74
N ILE A 3 2.90 10.88 -13.66
CA ILE A 3 1.47 10.84 -14.00
C ILE A 3 0.63 11.71 -13.05
N ALA A 4 0.88 11.64 -11.75
CA ALA A 4 0.20 12.49 -10.76
C ALA A 4 0.43 13.98 -11.04
N ALA A 5 1.66 14.39 -11.40
CA ALA A 5 1.97 15.77 -11.79
C ALA A 5 1.25 16.20 -13.08
N LEU A 6 1.14 15.31 -14.08
CA LEU A 6 0.35 15.61 -15.29
C LEU A 6 -1.15 15.75 -14.98
N ALA A 7 -1.67 14.94 -14.06
CA ALA A 7 -3.06 15.06 -13.58
C ALA A 7 -3.27 16.38 -12.83
N GLU A 8 -2.32 16.76 -11.96
CA GLU A 8 -2.32 18.02 -11.21
C GLU A 8 -2.38 19.23 -12.15
N LEU A 9 -1.54 19.25 -13.20
CA LEU A 9 -1.55 20.28 -14.25
C LEU A 9 -2.89 20.40 -14.98
N LYS A 10 -3.73 19.37 -14.93
CA LYS A 10 -5.08 19.34 -15.52
C LYS A 10 -6.18 19.51 -14.47
N HIS A 11 -5.82 19.92 -13.25
CA HIS A 11 -6.72 20.04 -12.10
C HIS A 11 -7.50 18.74 -11.83
N LYS A 12 -6.83 17.59 -11.99
CA LYS A 12 -7.38 16.26 -11.73
C LYS A 12 -6.74 15.65 -10.49
N GLN A 13 -7.56 14.91 -9.77
CA GLN A 13 -7.11 14.02 -8.69
C GLN A 13 -6.42 12.79 -9.29
N PHE A 14 -5.43 12.30 -8.57
CA PHE A 14 -4.76 11.03 -8.79
C PHE A 14 -5.12 10.10 -7.64
N SER A 15 -5.60 8.90 -7.97
CA SER A 15 -5.81 7.83 -6.98
C SER A 15 -5.21 6.56 -7.58
N PRO A 16 -4.14 6.00 -7.00
CA PRO A 16 -3.54 4.79 -7.54
C PRO A 16 -4.42 3.57 -7.27
N HIS A 17 -4.48 2.67 -8.25
CA HIS A 17 -4.95 1.30 -8.04
C HIS A 17 -3.86 0.51 -7.30
N THR A 18 -4.25 -0.18 -6.24
CA THR A 18 -3.33 -0.87 -5.31
C THR A 18 -3.67 -2.35 -5.14
N TRP A 19 -4.67 -2.87 -5.85
CA TRP A 19 -4.99 -4.30 -5.84
C TRP A 19 -3.79 -5.14 -6.30
N GLY A 20 -3.29 -6.00 -5.41
CA GLY A 20 -2.00 -6.66 -5.55
C GLY A 20 -1.47 -7.13 -4.21
N ASN A 21 -0.16 -7.15 -4.00
CA ASN A 21 0.40 -7.55 -2.70
C ASN A 21 0.66 -6.33 -1.79
N GLY A 22 1.03 -6.58 -0.53
CA GLY A 22 1.28 -5.51 0.46
C GLY A 22 2.38 -4.53 0.08
N LEU A 23 3.37 -4.96 -0.72
CA LEU A 23 4.43 -4.07 -1.21
C LEU A 23 3.92 -3.09 -2.27
N GLY A 24 2.98 -3.53 -3.13
CA GLY A 24 2.31 -2.67 -4.10
C GLY A 24 1.50 -1.57 -3.42
N LEU A 25 0.77 -1.91 -2.35
CA LEU A 25 0.08 -0.93 -1.51
C LEU A 25 1.06 0.07 -0.89
N LEU A 26 2.16 -0.38 -0.29
CA LEU A 26 3.19 0.48 0.30
C LEU A 26 3.80 1.46 -0.70
N ALA A 27 4.22 0.97 -1.86
CA ALA A 27 4.82 1.80 -2.90
C ALA A 27 3.85 2.92 -3.35
N ASN A 28 2.57 2.59 -3.48
CA ASN A 28 1.53 3.56 -3.81
C ASN A 28 1.21 4.50 -2.64
N LEU A 29 1.28 4.04 -1.39
CA LEU A 29 1.09 4.88 -0.21
C LEU A 29 2.19 5.93 -0.08
N HIS A 30 3.46 5.54 -0.27
CA HIS A 30 4.59 6.48 -0.36
C HIS A 30 4.41 7.48 -1.51
N LEU A 31 3.92 7.02 -2.67
CA LEU A 31 3.61 7.90 -3.79
C LEU A 31 2.50 8.90 -3.43
N ALA A 32 1.38 8.42 -2.87
CA ALA A 32 0.23 9.22 -2.48
C ALA A 32 0.62 10.31 -1.48
N ALA A 33 1.41 9.96 -0.46
CA ALA A 33 1.93 10.93 0.52
C ALA A 33 2.89 11.98 -0.08
N SER A 34 3.48 11.70 -1.25
CA SER A 34 4.48 12.56 -1.90
C SER A 34 3.92 13.54 -2.95
N VAL A 35 2.61 13.52 -3.19
CA VAL A 35 1.94 14.35 -4.22
C VAL A 35 0.74 15.08 -3.63
N PRO A 36 0.45 16.32 -4.07
CA PRO A 36 -0.59 17.14 -3.44
C PRO A 36 -2.01 16.79 -3.92
N ASN A 37 -2.15 16.06 -5.03
CA ASN A 37 -3.43 15.75 -5.67
C ASN A 37 -3.87 14.29 -5.47
N CYS A 38 -3.52 13.67 -4.33
CA CYS A 38 -3.95 12.32 -3.97
C CYS A 38 -4.63 12.32 -2.61
N THR A 39 -5.96 12.30 -2.60
CA THR A 39 -6.76 12.28 -1.36
C THR A 39 -7.08 10.86 -0.89
N TYR A 40 -7.25 9.92 -1.82
CA TYR A 40 -7.69 8.57 -1.52
C TYR A 40 -6.67 7.54 -2.00
N ILE A 41 -6.59 6.44 -1.26
CA ILE A 41 -5.86 5.25 -1.67
C ILE A 41 -6.82 4.07 -1.60
N GLU A 42 -6.74 3.20 -2.60
CA GLU A 42 -7.44 1.93 -2.55
C GLU A 42 -6.83 1.03 -1.46
N TYR A 43 -7.69 0.38 -0.68
CA TYR A 43 -7.29 -0.56 0.36
C TYR A 43 -8.05 -1.88 0.15
N PRO A 44 -7.39 -2.92 -0.37
CA PRO A 44 -8.00 -4.23 -0.55
C PRO A 44 -8.53 -4.82 0.77
N TYR A 45 -9.85 -4.99 0.86
CA TYR A 45 -10.52 -5.57 2.03
C TYR A 45 -11.80 -6.33 1.62
N HIS A 46 -11.74 -7.65 1.68
CA HIS A 46 -12.84 -8.58 1.36
C HIS A 46 -12.70 -9.88 2.17
N PRO A 47 -13.18 -9.89 3.43
CA PRO A 47 -13.13 -11.06 4.30
C PRO A 47 -13.87 -12.27 3.72
N PRO A 48 -13.39 -13.51 3.97
CA PRO A 48 -12.19 -13.83 4.77
C PRO A 48 -10.89 -13.80 3.95
N SER A 49 -10.99 -13.71 2.62
CA SER A 49 -9.87 -13.96 1.69
C SER A 49 -8.89 -12.80 1.55
N VAL A 50 -9.36 -11.56 1.68
CA VAL A 50 -8.58 -10.33 1.50
C VAL A 50 -8.68 -9.54 2.79
N VAL A 51 -7.96 -10.00 3.81
CA VAL A 51 -7.74 -9.28 5.07
C VAL A 51 -6.24 -9.06 5.25
N PRO A 52 -5.79 -8.06 6.01
CA PRO A 52 -4.37 -7.71 6.12
C PRO A 52 -3.45 -8.88 6.45
N GLU A 53 -3.91 -9.75 7.34
CA GLU A 53 -3.17 -10.92 7.82
C GLU A 53 -2.99 -11.98 6.73
N ALA A 54 -3.97 -12.14 5.85
CA ALA A 54 -3.93 -13.14 4.78
C ALA A 54 -3.29 -12.58 3.50
N TYR A 55 -3.68 -11.35 3.12
CA TYR A 55 -3.31 -10.72 1.86
C TYR A 55 -1.92 -10.06 1.91
N TYR A 56 -1.51 -9.61 3.10
CA TYR A 56 -0.19 -9.02 3.38
C TYR A 56 0.64 -9.85 4.37
N GLY A 57 0.28 -11.11 4.60
CA GLY A 57 0.83 -11.95 5.68
C GLY A 57 2.34 -12.24 5.61
N PHE A 58 3.00 -11.85 4.52
CA PHE A 58 4.46 -11.90 4.40
C PHE A 58 5.16 -10.61 4.87
N LEU A 59 4.43 -9.57 5.25
CA LEU A 59 4.94 -8.42 5.97
C LEU A 59 5.03 -8.76 7.46
N ALA A 60 6.14 -8.40 8.11
CA ALA A 60 6.32 -8.65 9.56
C ALA A 60 5.30 -7.89 10.42
N THR A 61 4.74 -6.80 9.89
CA THR A 61 3.64 -6.05 10.51
C THR A 61 2.60 -5.76 9.43
N PRO A 62 1.35 -6.22 9.58
CA PRO A 62 0.30 -5.95 8.63
C PRO A 62 0.00 -4.45 8.54
N LEU A 63 -0.39 -4.01 7.35
CA LEU A 63 -0.93 -2.67 7.15
C LEU A 63 -2.40 -2.66 7.52
N THR A 64 -2.75 -1.86 8.51
CA THR A 64 -4.12 -1.72 8.99
C THR A 64 -4.58 -0.27 8.92
N VAL A 65 -5.85 -0.09 8.57
CA VAL A 65 -6.51 1.22 8.61
C VAL A 65 -6.79 1.57 10.08
N ASP A 66 -6.52 2.81 10.48
CA ASP A 66 -6.79 3.30 11.81
C ASP A 66 -8.27 3.57 12.06
N ARG A 67 -8.60 4.01 13.28
CA ARG A 67 -9.98 4.28 13.71
C ARG A 67 -10.68 5.38 12.90
N ASP A 68 -9.91 6.26 12.28
CA ASP A 68 -10.38 7.45 11.57
C ASP A 68 -10.43 7.22 10.05
N GLY A 69 -10.09 6.01 9.59
CA GLY A 69 -10.15 5.62 8.18
C GLY A 69 -8.87 5.91 7.40
N TYR A 70 -7.75 6.21 8.07
CA TYR A 70 -6.46 6.49 7.43
C TYR A 70 -5.53 5.28 7.47
N LEU A 71 -4.72 5.16 6.42
CA LEU A 71 -3.65 4.18 6.36
C LEU A 71 -2.32 4.87 6.76
N PRO A 72 -1.72 4.54 7.91
CA PRO A 72 -0.51 5.22 8.36
C PRO A 72 0.69 4.88 7.47
N LEU A 73 1.47 5.90 7.12
CA LEU A 73 2.70 5.71 6.36
C LEU A 73 3.82 5.19 7.27
N PRO A 74 4.46 4.05 6.97
CA PRO A 74 5.59 3.55 7.74
C PRO A 74 6.79 4.51 7.71
N GLN A 75 7.48 4.66 8.84
CA GLN A 75 8.55 5.67 9.02
C GLN A 75 9.97 5.10 8.90
N GLY A 76 10.12 3.79 8.71
CA GLY A 76 11.42 3.15 8.50
C GLY A 76 12.04 3.50 7.14
N PRO A 77 13.31 3.16 6.91
CA PRO A 77 13.98 3.40 5.63
C PRO A 77 13.32 2.62 4.47
N GLY A 78 13.44 3.16 3.25
CA GLY A 78 12.87 2.54 2.06
C GLY A 78 11.34 2.53 2.10
N LEU A 79 10.73 1.33 1.97
CA LEU A 79 9.28 1.18 2.11
C LEU A 79 8.82 1.22 3.58
N GLY A 80 9.75 1.19 4.54
CA GLY A 80 9.49 1.34 5.97
C GLY A 80 8.91 0.12 6.66
N VAL A 81 9.02 -1.07 6.05
CA VAL A 81 8.54 -2.34 6.61
C VAL A 81 9.62 -3.44 6.51
N GLU A 82 9.47 -4.45 7.35
CA GLU A 82 10.24 -5.68 7.30
C GLU A 82 9.41 -6.83 6.70
N LEU A 83 10.08 -7.78 6.05
CA LEU A 83 9.45 -8.97 5.47
C LEU A 83 9.58 -10.16 6.43
N ASP A 84 8.50 -10.88 6.65
CA ASP A 84 8.56 -12.20 7.26
C ASP A 84 9.10 -13.21 6.24
N ARG A 85 10.40 -13.49 6.37
CA ARG A 85 11.12 -14.44 5.51
C ARG A 85 10.59 -15.86 5.63
N LYS A 86 10.06 -16.27 6.78
CA LYS A 86 9.50 -17.60 6.97
C LYS A 86 8.17 -17.70 6.23
N ALA A 87 7.31 -16.69 6.37
CA ALA A 87 6.06 -16.61 5.64
C ALA A 87 6.29 -16.54 4.12
N LEU A 88 7.34 -15.89 3.63
CA LEU A 88 7.66 -15.85 2.20
C LEU A 88 8.01 -17.22 1.60
N GLN A 89 8.63 -18.12 2.38
CA GLN A 89 9.08 -19.42 1.85
C GLN A 89 7.92 -20.27 1.31
N GLN A 90 6.71 -20.12 1.87
CA GLN A 90 5.53 -20.88 1.41
C GLN A 90 5.08 -20.48 -0.01
N TYR A 91 5.51 -19.31 -0.51
CA TYR A 91 5.14 -18.79 -1.83
C TYR A 91 6.28 -18.91 -2.85
N ARG A 92 7.37 -19.60 -2.51
CA ARG A 92 8.50 -19.79 -3.43
C ARG A 92 8.06 -20.61 -4.65
N VAL A 93 8.38 -20.12 -5.83
CA VAL A 93 8.24 -20.84 -7.11
C VAL A 93 9.64 -21.27 -7.56
N GLU A 94 9.75 -22.48 -8.13
CA GLU A 94 11.00 -23.02 -8.70
C GLU A 94 11.15 -22.69 -10.18
#